data_AF-A0A2V7W557-F1
#
_entry.id   AF-A0A2V7W557-F1
#
_cell.length_a   1.000
_cell.length_b   1.000
_cell.length_c   1.000
_cell.angle_alpha   90.00
_cell.angle_beta   90.00
_cell.angle_gamma   90.00
#
_symmetry.space_group_name_H-M   'P 1'
#
loop_
_entity.id
_entity.type
_entity.pdbx_description
1 polymer ?
#
loop_
_entity_poly.entity_id
_entity_poly.type
_entity_poly.pdbx_seq_one_letter_code
_entity_poly.pdbx_strand_id
1 'polypeptide(L)'
;MFRRPRAAAAPQVRLSCAVGSWEVGRLTGALIVTHGNLAYELLNAARQIEADVTGIEAVPLEWSDTVDEAREKIAAGLAKLGPDRGVIIFTDMFGGTPSNISLSFLDLGRVEIVTGVNLPMIVKFAMMKQEAKDVATLAHVISEKGSKAIRVASDFLAAV
;
A
#
# COMPACT_ATOMS: atom_id res chain seq x y z
N MET A 1 30.03 6.88 -53.92
CA MET A 1 28.66 6.37 -53.76
C MET A 1 28.66 5.32 -52.63
N PHE A 2 28.64 5.77 -51.38
CA PHE A 2 28.73 4.92 -50.19
C PHE A 2 27.36 4.28 -49.90
N ARG A 3 27.25 2.96 -50.00
CA ARG A 3 26.06 2.21 -49.53
C ARG A 3 26.20 1.93 -48.03
N ARG A 4 25.25 2.40 -47.23
CA ARG A 4 25.14 2.12 -45.79
C ARG A 4 24.89 0.62 -45.56
N PRO A 5 25.51 -0.03 -44.56
CA PRO A 5 25.14 -1.39 -44.18
C PRO A 5 23.78 -1.40 -43.46
N ARG A 6 22.96 -2.42 -43.76
CA ARG A 6 21.67 -2.69 -43.11
C ARG A 6 21.90 -2.94 -41.62
N ALA A 7 21.19 -2.18 -40.77
CA ALA A 7 21.11 -2.45 -39.34
C ALA A 7 20.49 -3.83 -39.09
N ALA A 8 21.16 -4.65 -38.28
CA ALA A 8 20.60 -5.89 -37.77
C ALA A 8 19.43 -5.55 -36.82
N ALA A 9 18.29 -6.20 -37.02
CA ALA A 9 17.13 -6.05 -36.15
C ALA A 9 17.46 -6.60 -34.75
N ALA A 10 17.24 -5.77 -33.73
CA ALA A 10 17.34 -6.19 -32.33
C ALA A 10 16.31 -7.30 -32.02
N PRO A 11 16.62 -8.25 -31.13
CA PRO A 11 15.70 -9.32 -30.80
C PRO A 11 14.48 -8.75 -30.07
N GLN A 12 13.28 -9.04 -30.59
CA GLN A 12 12.04 -8.73 -29.91
C GLN A 12 11.94 -9.60 -28.65
N VAL A 13 12.21 -8.99 -27.49
CA VAL A 13 11.87 -9.57 -26.19
C VAL A 13 10.35 -9.58 -26.10
N ARG A 14 9.73 -10.75 -26.31
CA ARG A 14 8.32 -10.98 -26.02
C ARG A 14 8.13 -10.84 -24.50
N LEU A 15 7.65 -9.68 -24.07
CA LEU A 15 7.01 -9.52 -22.76
C LEU A 15 5.70 -10.32 -22.79
N SER A 16 5.79 -11.62 -22.50
CA SER A 16 4.65 -12.43 -22.10
C SER A 16 4.28 -12.00 -20.69
N CYS A 17 3.48 -10.94 -20.56
CA CYS A 17 2.78 -10.64 -19.33
C CYS A 17 1.74 -11.77 -19.14
N ALA A 18 2.15 -12.83 -18.44
CA ALA A 18 1.22 -13.81 -17.94
C ALA A 18 0.42 -13.10 -16.85
N VAL A 19 -0.72 -12.56 -17.23
CA VAL A 19 -1.74 -12.09 -16.29
C VAL A 19 -2.22 -13.35 -15.58
N GLY A 20 -1.63 -13.66 -14.42
CA GLY A 20 -2.08 -14.75 -13.58
C GLY A 20 -3.57 -14.54 -13.30
N SER A 21 -4.39 -15.55 -13.59
CA SER A 21 -5.80 -15.56 -13.23
C SER A 21 -5.89 -15.72 -11.72
N TRP A 22 -6.05 -14.62 -11.00
CA TRP A 22 -6.30 -14.63 -9.56
C TRP A 22 -7.78 -14.97 -9.33
N GLU A 23 -8.06 -16.03 -8.58
CA GLU A 23 -9.42 -16.38 -8.18
C GLU A 23 -10.03 -15.23 -7.37
N VAL A 24 -11.19 -14.76 -7.83
CA VAL A 24 -12.03 -13.79 -7.12
C VAL A 24 -12.43 -14.40 -5.78
N GLY A 25 -11.92 -13.85 -4.66
CA GLY A 25 -12.26 -14.33 -3.31
C GLY A 25 -11.13 -14.33 -2.27
N ARG A 26 -9.92 -13.86 -2.57
CA ARG A 26 -8.86 -13.73 -1.55
C ARG A 26 -8.95 -12.39 -0.81
N LEU A 27 -9.08 -12.47 0.52
CA LEU A 27 -8.95 -11.34 1.43
C LEU A 27 -7.61 -10.60 1.19
N THR A 28 -7.67 -9.30 0.89
CA THR A 28 -6.47 -8.44 0.85
C THR A 28 -6.08 -8.05 2.28
N GLY A 29 -4.78 -8.05 2.59
CA GLY A 29 -4.23 -7.62 3.87
C GLY A 29 -3.72 -6.19 3.84
N ALA A 30 -3.52 -5.58 5.01
CA ALA A 30 -2.87 -4.28 5.12
C ALA A 30 -1.80 -4.27 6.21
N LEU A 31 -0.73 -3.53 5.96
CA LEU A 31 0.32 -3.24 6.92
C LEU A 31 0.43 -1.74 7.11
N ILE A 32 0.29 -1.23 8.33
CA ILE A 32 0.46 0.19 8.64
C ILE A 32 1.86 0.37 9.21
N VAL A 33 2.73 1.07 8.49
CA VAL A 33 4.14 1.28 8.85
C VAL A 33 4.41 2.78 8.99
N THR A 34 4.64 3.24 10.22
CA THR A 34 4.82 4.67 10.51
C THR A 34 5.91 4.87 11.55
N HIS A 35 6.36 6.11 11.73
CA HIS A 35 7.16 6.45 12.91
C HIS A 35 6.34 6.38 14.20
N GLY A 36 6.96 5.87 15.26
CA GLY A 36 6.39 5.76 16.60
C GLY A 36 5.02 5.06 16.63
N ASN A 37 4.18 5.41 17.61
CA ASN A 37 2.91 4.74 17.85
C ASN A 37 1.78 5.08 16.87
N LEU A 38 2.02 5.91 15.84
CA LEU A 38 0.97 6.34 14.91
C LEU A 38 0.26 5.16 14.23
N ALA A 39 0.99 4.11 13.86
CA ALA A 39 0.44 2.90 13.26
C ALA A 39 -0.58 2.22 14.18
N TYR A 40 -0.26 2.10 15.47
CA TYR A 40 -1.17 1.52 16.46
C TYR A 40 -2.40 2.40 16.65
N GLU A 41 -2.21 3.72 16.79
CA GLU A 41 -3.32 4.63 17.06
C GLU A 41 -4.27 4.76 15.86
N LEU A 42 -3.77 4.71 14.63
CA LEU A 42 -4.62 4.64 13.43
C LEU A 42 -5.46 3.36 13.41
N LEU A 43 -4.85 2.21 13.73
CA LEU A 43 -5.57 0.94 13.77
C LEU A 43 -6.61 0.91 14.90
N ASN A 44 -6.25 1.43 16.08
CA ASN A 44 -7.16 1.53 17.23
C ASN A 44 -8.34 2.46 16.92
N ALA A 45 -8.09 3.64 16.35
CA ALA A 45 -9.14 4.56 15.94
C ALA A 45 -10.06 3.92 14.89
N ALA A 46 -9.51 3.18 13.92
CA ALA A 46 -10.33 2.48 12.92
C ALA A 46 -11.25 1.43 13.57
N ARG A 47 -10.76 0.68 14.57
CA ARG A 47 -11.56 -0.30 15.34
C ARG A 47 -12.68 0.32 16.16
N GLN A 48 -12.58 1.60 16.52
CA GLN A 48 -13.68 2.32 17.18
C GLN A 48 -14.78 2.73 16.20
N ILE A 49 -14.46 2.83 14.91
CA ILE A 49 -15.39 3.28 13.86
C ILE A 49 -16.05 2.10 13.15
N GLU A 50 -15.28 1.06 12.85
CA GLU A 50 -15.71 -0.12 12.11
C GLU A 50 -15.51 -1.38 12.96
N ALA A 51 -16.50 -2.29 12.94
CA ALA A 51 -16.47 -3.50 13.75
C ALA A 51 -15.56 -4.58 13.14
N ASP A 52 -15.51 -4.69 11.80
CA ASP A 52 -14.66 -5.68 11.10
C ASP A 52 -13.32 -5.08 10.62
N VAL A 53 -12.45 -4.79 11.58
CA VAL A 53 -11.06 -4.37 11.31
C VAL A 53 -10.10 -5.54 11.51
N THR A 54 -10.30 -6.58 10.70
CA THR A 54 -9.43 -7.77 10.60
C THR A 54 -8.48 -7.71 9.40
N GLY A 55 -7.38 -8.47 9.45
CA GLY A 55 -6.42 -8.55 8.33
C GLY A 55 -5.56 -7.29 8.16
N ILE A 56 -5.41 -6.50 9.23
CA ILE A 56 -4.56 -5.31 9.27
C ILE A 56 -3.57 -5.46 10.43
N GLU A 57 -2.29 -5.32 10.12
CA GLU A 57 -1.20 -5.32 11.08
C GLU A 57 -0.60 -3.91 11.21
N ALA A 58 -0.20 -3.52 12.41
CA ALA A 58 0.47 -2.26 12.68
C ALA A 58 1.93 -2.52 13.05
N VAL A 59 2.85 -1.76 12.43
CA VAL A 59 4.30 -1.86 12.61
C VAL A 59 4.84 -0.46 12.90
N PRO A 60 5.02 -0.10 14.17
CA PRO A 60 5.73 1.12 14.53
C PRO A 60 7.23 0.96 14.23
N LEU A 61 7.84 1.99 13.66
CA LEU A 61 9.28 2.13 13.56
C LEU A 61 9.74 3.16 14.58
N GLU A 62 10.68 2.77 15.44
CA GLU A 62 11.28 3.65 16.43
C GLU A 62 12.35 4.54 15.79
N TRP A 63 12.55 5.74 16.33
CA TRP A 63 13.58 6.65 15.84
C TRP A 63 15.01 6.11 15.99
N SER A 64 15.19 5.15 16.89
CA SER A 64 16.46 4.47 17.15
C SER A 64 16.65 3.20 16.32
N ASP A 65 15.64 2.75 15.57
CA ASP A 65 15.77 1.55 14.75
C ASP A 65 16.83 1.75 13.67
N THR A 66 17.69 0.75 13.53
CA THR A 66 18.52 0.62 12.33
C THR A 66 17.66 0.23 11.13
N VAL A 67 18.20 0.42 9.92
CA VAL A 67 17.51 0.05 8.67
C VAL A 67 17.17 -1.44 8.63
N ASP A 68 18.08 -2.29 9.12
CA ASP A 68 17.87 -3.75 9.14
C ASP A 68 16.79 -4.16 10.13
N GLU A 69 16.78 -3.60 11.35
CA GLU A 69 15.72 -3.84 12.34
C GLU A 69 14.35 -3.41 11.82
N ALA A 70 14.27 -2.22 11.21
CA ALA A 70 13.03 -1.75 10.59
C ALA A 70 12.56 -2.65 9.45
N ARG A 71 13.49 -3.14 8.62
CA ARG A 71 13.20 -4.09 7.54
C ARG A 71 12.67 -5.42 8.10
N GLU A 72 13.30 -5.94 9.15
CA GLU A 72 12.86 -7.18 9.81
C GLU A 72 11.46 -7.04 10.41
N LYS A 73 11.15 -5.90 11.05
CA LYS A 73 9.81 -5.61 11.58
C LYS A 73 8.75 -5.62 10.48
N ILE A 74 9.03 -4.98 9.33
CA ILE A 74 8.11 -4.96 8.18
C ILE A 74 7.94 -6.38 7.62
N ALA A 75 9.03 -7.11 7.42
CA ALA A 75 8.99 -8.49 6.92
C ALA A 75 8.18 -9.42 7.84
N ALA A 76 8.36 -9.30 9.16
CA ALA A 76 7.59 -10.04 10.15
C ALA A 76 6.09 -9.69 10.11
N GLY A 77 5.76 -8.41 9.93
CA GLY A 77 4.38 -7.95 9.74
C GLY A 77 3.73 -8.54 8.50
N LEU A 78 4.43 -8.54 7.36
CA LEU A 78 3.96 -9.18 6.12
C LEU A 78 3.76 -10.69 6.29
N ALA A 79 4.66 -11.37 7.01
CA ALA A 79 4.56 -12.80 7.27
C ALA A 79 3.28 -13.17 8.05
N LYS A 80 2.84 -12.32 9.00
CA LYS A 80 1.59 -12.53 9.76
C LYS A 80 0.33 -12.47 8.88
N LEU A 81 0.36 -11.68 7.80
CA LEU A 81 -0.75 -11.57 6.85
C LEU A 81 -0.87 -12.80 5.95
N GLY A 82 0.21 -13.58 5.81
CA GLY A 82 0.28 -14.79 5.02
C GLY A 82 0.75 -14.55 3.57
N PRO A 83 1.37 -15.56 2.93
CA PRO A 83 2.04 -15.38 1.64
C PRO A 83 1.08 -15.21 0.46
N ASP A 84 -0.14 -15.72 0.59
CA ASP A 84 -1.11 -15.89 -0.49
C ASP A 84 -1.99 -14.66 -0.76
N ARG A 85 -1.83 -13.59 0.02
CA ARG A 85 -2.70 -12.40 -0.05
C ARG A 85 -2.01 -11.26 -0.77
N GLY A 86 -2.79 -10.45 -1.48
CA GLY A 86 -2.38 -9.09 -1.83
C GLY A 86 -2.27 -8.27 -0.54
N VAL A 87 -1.29 -7.37 -0.47
CA VAL A 87 -1.05 -6.52 0.70
C VAL A 87 -0.87 -5.07 0.28
N ILE A 88 -1.53 -4.16 1.00
CA ILE A 88 -1.26 -2.73 0.90
C ILE A 88 -0.45 -2.30 2.12
N ILE A 89 0.75 -1.76 1.90
CA ILE A 89 1.55 -1.12 2.93
C ILE A 89 1.19 0.37 2.96
N PHE A 90 0.65 0.82 4.09
CA PHE A 90 0.35 2.21 4.36
C PHE A 90 1.51 2.86 5.11
N THR A 91 1.98 4.01 4.63
CA THR A 91 3.02 4.79 5.34
C THR A 91 2.57 6.21 5.68
N ASP A 92 3.17 6.77 6.72
CA ASP A 92 2.85 8.12 7.23
C ASP A 92 3.17 9.22 6.21
N MET A 93 4.38 9.24 5.66
CA MET A 93 4.83 10.27 4.74
C MET A 93 5.74 9.71 3.65
N PHE A 94 5.66 10.31 2.47
CA PHE A 94 6.59 10.00 1.38
C PHE A 94 7.99 10.53 1.71
N GLY A 95 9.03 9.75 1.42
CA GLY A 95 10.43 10.12 1.63
C GLY A 95 10.97 9.92 3.05
N GLY A 96 10.13 9.48 4.01
CA GLY A 96 10.58 9.06 5.34
C GLY A 96 11.13 7.62 5.37
N THR A 97 11.80 7.24 6.46
CA THR A 97 12.33 5.87 6.67
C THR A 97 11.28 4.77 6.47
N PRO A 98 10.04 4.87 7.03
CA PRO A 98 8.97 3.91 6.76
C PRO A 98 8.70 3.71 5.27
N SER A 99 8.56 4.80 4.50
CA SER A 99 8.29 4.74 3.07
C SER A 99 9.46 4.16 2.29
N ASN A 100 10.69 4.63 2.55
CA ASN A 100 11.87 4.19 1.82
C ASN A 100 12.17 2.70 2.03
N ILE A 101 12.04 2.19 3.25
CA ILE A 101 12.25 0.77 3.52
C ILE A 101 11.10 -0.05 2.94
N SER A 102 9.85 0.43 3.04
CA SER A 102 8.69 -0.25 2.46
C SER A 102 8.79 -0.41 0.96
N LEU A 103 9.40 0.54 0.24
CA LEU A 103 9.65 0.44 -1.21
C LEU A 103 10.47 -0.80 -1.60
N SER A 104 11.34 -1.31 -0.72
CA SER A 104 12.10 -2.54 -0.97
C SER A 104 11.26 -3.81 -0.96
N PHE A 105 10.01 -3.73 -0.49
CA PHE A 105 9.03 -4.83 -0.47
C PHE A 105 7.99 -4.74 -1.60
N LEU A 106 8.07 -3.72 -2.46
CA LEU A 106 7.16 -3.58 -3.60
C LEU A 106 7.28 -4.82 -4.51
N ASP A 107 6.14 -5.43 -4.80
CA ASP A 107 6.04 -6.65 -5.61
C ASP A 107 4.80 -6.51 -6.50
N LEU A 108 4.99 -6.23 -7.79
CA LEU A 108 3.91 -5.84 -8.70
C LEU A 108 2.82 -6.92 -8.76
N GLY A 109 1.58 -6.51 -8.49
CA GLY A 109 0.42 -7.40 -8.45
C GLY A 109 0.20 -8.09 -7.11
N ARG A 110 1.11 -7.94 -6.13
CA ARG A 110 0.98 -8.53 -4.80
C ARG A 110 1.10 -7.52 -3.67
N VAL A 111 2.15 -6.69 -3.66
CA VAL A 111 2.39 -5.69 -2.62
C VAL A 111 2.37 -4.30 -3.26
N GLU A 112 1.49 -3.44 -2.76
CA GLU A 112 1.42 -2.02 -3.14
C GLU A 112 1.63 -1.11 -1.95
N ILE A 113 2.04 0.13 -2.21
CA ILE A 113 2.41 1.09 -1.17
C ILE A 113 1.60 2.38 -1.33
N VAL A 114 0.93 2.78 -0.25
CA VAL A 114 0.16 4.03 -0.19
C VAL A 114 0.71 4.89 0.93
N THR A 115 1.27 6.05 0.57
CA THR A 115 1.83 7.00 1.54
C THR A 115 0.79 8.05 1.97
N GLY A 116 1.03 8.73 3.10
CA GLY A 116 0.10 9.75 3.58
C GLY A 116 -1.12 9.15 4.26
N VAL A 117 -0.95 8.01 4.94
CA VAL A 117 -2.06 7.28 5.55
C VAL A 117 -2.86 8.16 6.50
N ASN A 118 -4.17 8.07 6.37
CA ASN A 118 -5.10 8.72 7.29
C ASN A 118 -6.25 7.77 7.66
N LEU A 119 -7.01 8.13 8.69
CA LEU A 119 -8.08 7.29 9.21
C LEU A 119 -9.14 6.90 8.16
N PRO A 120 -9.63 7.80 7.29
CA PRO A 120 -10.51 7.45 6.17
C PRO A 120 -9.99 6.34 5.25
N MET A 121 -8.67 6.28 5.01
CA MET A 121 -8.07 5.22 4.18
C MET A 121 -8.20 3.85 4.86
N ILE A 122 -7.86 3.75 6.15
CA ILE A 122 -7.89 2.49 6.90
C ILE A 122 -9.33 1.97 7.03
N VAL A 123 -10.29 2.86 7.34
CA VAL A 123 -11.71 2.49 7.40
C VAL A 123 -12.19 2.00 6.03
N LYS A 124 -11.85 2.71 4.94
CA LYS A 124 -12.25 2.30 3.58
C LYS A 124 -11.63 0.96 3.17
N PHE A 125 -10.37 0.71 3.54
CA PHE A 125 -9.73 -0.58 3.33
C PHE A 125 -10.50 -1.69 4.05
N ALA A 126 -10.82 -1.51 5.35
CA ALA A 126 -11.51 -2.50 6.15
C ALA A 126 -12.86 -2.92 5.52
N MET A 127 -13.59 -1.97 4.93
CA MET A 127 -14.86 -2.21 4.24
C MET A 127 -14.73 -2.90 2.88
N MET A 128 -13.60 -2.77 2.17
CA MET A 128 -13.46 -3.21 0.77
C MET A 128 -12.51 -4.39 0.56
N LYS A 129 -11.72 -4.76 1.59
CA LYS A 129 -10.67 -5.78 1.51
C LYS A 129 -11.12 -7.16 0.98
N GLN A 130 -12.41 -7.50 1.09
CA GLN A 130 -12.98 -8.76 0.60
C GLN A 130 -13.50 -8.69 -0.85
N GLU A 131 -13.81 -7.51 -1.35
CA GLU A 131 -14.38 -7.30 -2.70
C GLU A 131 -13.32 -6.95 -3.75
N ALA A 132 -12.08 -6.72 -3.31
CA ALA A 132 -10.99 -6.31 -4.16
C ALA A 132 -10.57 -7.42 -5.13
N LYS A 133 -10.52 -7.08 -6.43
CA LYS A 133 -10.08 -7.99 -7.50
C LYS A 133 -8.57 -8.02 -7.65
N ASP A 134 -7.93 -6.87 -7.42
CA ASP A 134 -6.49 -6.70 -7.49
C ASP A 134 -6.04 -5.60 -6.51
N VAL A 135 -4.81 -5.72 -6.02
CA VAL A 135 -4.26 -4.85 -4.96
C VAL A 135 -4.03 -3.41 -5.45
N ALA A 136 -3.69 -3.24 -6.73
CA ALA A 136 -3.39 -1.94 -7.32
C ALA A 136 -4.65 -1.07 -7.45
N THR A 137 -5.74 -1.63 -7.98
CA THR A 137 -7.04 -0.96 -8.06
C THR A 137 -7.53 -0.57 -6.67
N LEU A 138 -7.41 -1.47 -5.67
CA LEU A 138 -7.80 -1.16 -4.30
C LEU A 138 -6.95 -0.01 -3.73
N ALA A 139 -5.63 -0.02 -3.94
CA ALA A 139 -4.73 1.05 -3.51
C ALA A 139 -5.10 2.41 -4.10
N HIS A 140 -5.48 2.45 -5.39
CA HIS A 140 -5.96 3.69 -6.04
C HIS A 140 -7.29 4.18 -5.45
N VAL A 141 -8.27 3.29 -5.23
CA VAL A 141 -9.55 3.66 -4.62
C VAL A 141 -9.37 4.21 -3.21
N ILE A 142 -8.48 3.60 -2.42
CA ILE A 142 -8.21 4.02 -1.04
C ILE A 142 -7.47 5.36 -1.03
N SER A 143 -6.46 5.55 -1.88
CA SER A 143 -5.73 6.82 -1.94
C SER A 143 -6.63 7.97 -2.38
N GLU A 144 -7.53 7.74 -3.34
CA GLU A 144 -8.53 8.72 -3.75
C GLU A 144 -9.48 9.07 -2.59
N LYS A 145 -9.96 8.07 -1.83
CA LYS A 145 -10.80 8.30 -0.65
C LYS A 145 -10.06 9.12 0.41
N GLY A 146 -8.81 8.79 0.69
CA GLY A 146 -7.99 9.51 1.66
C GLY A 146 -7.74 10.96 1.24
N SER A 147 -7.46 11.21 -0.03
CA SER A 147 -7.26 12.55 -0.58
C SER A 147 -8.54 13.40 -0.47
N LYS A 148 -9.70 12.87 -0.91
CA LYS A 148 -10.99 13.58 -0.84
C LYS A 148 -11.47 13.87 0.58
N ALA A 149 -10.96 13.15 1.58
CA ALA A 149 -11.30 13.36 2.98
C ALA A 149 -10.53 14.53 3.63
N ILE A 150 -9.46 15.02 3.00
CA ILE A 150 -8.72 16.18 3.46
C ILE A 150 -9.47 17.43 2.99
N ARG A 151 -10.05 18.19 3.93
CA ARG A 151 -10.90 19.34 3.64
C ARG A 151 -10.63 20.49 4.61
N VAL A 152 -10.74 21.72 4.12
CA VAL A 152 -10.70 22.92 4.96
C VAL A 152 -12.12 23.24 5.40
N ALA A 153 -12.37 23.29 6.72
CA ALA A 153 -13.72 23.43 7.25
C ALA A 153 -14.41 24.74 6.82
N SER A 154 -13.66 25.83 6.62
CA SER A 154 -14.19 27.12 6.17
C SER A 154 -14.84 27.06 4.79
N ASP A 155 -14.40 26.16 3.92
CA ASP A 155 -14.93 26.03 2.55
C ASP A 155 -16.40 25.57 2.57
N PHE A 156 -16.84 24.93 3.65
CA PHE A 156 -18.24 24.55 3.85
C PHE A 156 -19.11 25.68 4.39
N LEU A 157 -18.50 26.64 5.08
CA LEU A 157 -19.21 27.77 5.69
C LEU A 157 -19.33 28.96 4.74
N ALA A 158 -18.38 29.13 3.81
CA ALA A 158 -18.41 30.17 2.79
C ALA A 158 -19.38 29.88 1.63
N ALA A 159 -19.91 28.65 1.55
CA ALA A 159 -20.88 28.22 0.56
C ALA A 159 -22.34 28.39 1.00
N VAL A 160 -22.58 29.10 2.12
CA VAL A 160 -23.91 29.41 2.68
C VAL A 160 -24.18 30.90 2.59
#